data_AF-A0A384B873-F1
#
_entry.id   AF-A0A384B873-F1
#
_cell.length_a   1.000
_cell.length_b   1.000
_cell.length_c   1.000
_cell.angle_alpha   90.00
_cell.angle_beta   90.00
_cell.angle_gamma   90.00
#
_symmetry.space_group_name_H-M   'P 1'
#
loop_
_entity.id
_entity.type
_entity.pdbx_description
1 polymer ?
#
loop_
_entity_poly.entity_id
_entity_poly.type
_entity_poly.pdbx_seq_one_letter_code
_entity_poly.pdbx_strand_id
1 'polypeptide(L)'
;MGIAGVVKDKDTEIGIADAVIAVDGINHDVTTAWGGDYWRLLTPGDYVVTASAEGYHTATRSCRVTFEEGPVPCNFHLTKTPKQRLRELLAAGAKVPPDLRRRLERLRGQN
;
A
#
# COMPACT_ATOMS: atom_id res chain seq x y z
N MET A 1 -5.64 -9.07 -20.89
CA MET A 1 -5.31 -10.09 -19.88
C MET A 1 -4.28 -9.51 -18.93
N GLY A 2 -4.33 -9.89 -17.67
CA GLY A 2 -3.45 -9.37 -16.64
C GLY A 2 -4.15 -9.31 -15.30
N ILE A 3 -3.71 -8.39 -14.44
CA ILE A 3 -4.34 -8.10 -13.17
C ILE A 3 -4.91 -6.68 -13.15
N ALA A 4 -5.96 -6.48 -12.36
CA ALA A 4 -6.48 -5.17 -12.03
C ALA A 4 -6.90 -5.16 -10.56
N GLY A 5 -6.94 -3.99 -9.94
CA GLY A 5 -7.41 -3.89 -8.58
C GLY A 5 -7.36 -2.47 -8.06
N VAL A 6 -7.60 -2.36 -6.76
CA VAL A 6 -7.54 -1.11 -6.01
C VAL A 6 -6.57 -1.27 -4.85
N VAL A 7 -5.73 -0.26 -4.63
CA VAL A 7 -4.92 -0.12 -3.43
C VAL A 7 -5.62 0.85 -2.49
N LYS A 8 -5.91 0.41 -1.27
CA LYS A 8 -6.62 1.18 -0.26
C LYS A 8 -5.84 1.30 1.03
N ASP A 9 -6.10 2.38 1.75
CA ASP A 9 -5.72 2.50 3.15
C ASP A 9 -6.54 1.51 3.98
N LYS A 10 -5.86 0.68 4.77
CA LYS A 10 -6.49 -0.37 5.58
C LYS A 10 -7.46 0.16 6.64
N ASP A 11 -7.22 1.37 7.16
CA ASP A 11 -8.03 1.93 8.24
C ASP A 11 -9.19 2.77 7.70
N THR A 12 -8.98 3.51 6.61
CA THR A 12 -9.99 4.44 6.06
C THR A 12 -10.78 3.89 4.87
N GLU A 13 -10.32 2.79 4.25
CA GLU A 13 -10.87 2.22 3.01
C GLU A 13 -10.85 3.15 1.79
N ILE A 14 -10.18 4.30 1.90
CA ILE A 14 -10.00 5.26 0.81
C ILE A 14 -8.86 4.77 -0.10
N GLY A 15 -9.03 4.98 -1.41
CA GLY A 15 -8.02 4.68 -2.43
C GLY A 15 -6.73 5.46 -2.23
N ILE A 16 -5.59 4.79 -2.44
CA ILE A 16 -4.26 5.40 -2.37
C ILE A 16 -3.80 5.68 -3.79
N ALA A 17 -3.75 6.96 -4.16
CA ALA A 17 -3.17 7.42 -5.41
C ALA A 17 -1.64 7.23 -5.41
N ASP A 18 -1.06 7.09 -6.62
CA ASP A 18 0.40 7.00 -6.84
C ASP A 18 1.09 5.84 -6.09
N ALA A 19 0.33 4.83 -5.64
CA ALA A 19 0.89 3.60 -5.12
C ALA A 19 1.54 2.82 -6.26
N VAL A 20 2.75 2.33 -6.03
CA VAL A 20 3.53 1.55 -6.99
C VAL A 20 3.15 0.08 -6.88
N ILE A 21 2.85 -0.53 -8.03
CA ILE A 21 2.61 -1.96 -8.21
C ILE A 21 3.79 -2.57 -8.96
N ALA A 22 4.60 -3.33 -8.22
CA ALA A 22 5.76 -4.05 -8.75
C ALA A 22 5.44 -5.54 -8.88
N VAL A 23 5.96 -6.16 -9.94
CA VAL A 23 5.84 -7.61 -10.17
C VAL A 23 7.23 -8.21 -10.10
N ASP A 24 7.41 -9.22 -9.24
CA ASP A 24 8.70 -9.88 -9.07
C ASP A 24 9.22 -10.43 -10.40
N GLY A 25 10.51 -10.22 -10.66
CA GLY A 25 11.16 -10.60 -11.92
C GLY A 25 10.81 -9.74 -13.15
N ILE A 26 9.94 -8.73 -13.04
CA ILE A 26 9.60 -7.82 -14.15
C ILE A 26 9.97 -6.38 -13.78
N ASN A 27 11.06 -5.86 -14.34
CA ASN A 27 11.58 -4.52 -14.07
C ASN A 27 10.79 -3.42 -14.81
N HIS A 28 9.49 -3.34 -14.56
CA HIS A 28 8.62 -2.28 -15.05
C HIS A 28 7.39 -2.20 -14.16
N ASP A 29 7.29 -1.14 -13.35
CA ASP A 29 6.18 -0.97 -12.41
C ASP A 29 5.02 -0.18 -13.06
N VAL A 30 3.85 -0.21 -12.42
CA VAL A 30 2.73 0.72 -12.72
C VAL A 30 2.31 1.45 -11.46
N THR A 31 1.60 2.57 -11.61
CA THR A 31 1.06 3.33 -10.49
C THR A 31 -0.46 3.30 -10.48
N THR A 32 -1.04 3.45 -9.29
CA THR A 32 -2.49 3.62 -9.13
C THR A 32 -2.93 5.02 -9.57
N ALA A 33 -4.15 5.11 -10.09
CA ALA A 33 -4.85 6.35 -10.35
C ALA A 33 -5.38 6.98 -9.04
N TRP A 34 -6.06 8.12 -9.15
CA TRP A 34 -6.55 8.89 -8.01
C TRP A 34 -7.44 8.09 -7.03
N GLY A 35 -8.27 7.17 -7.56
CA GLY A 35 -9.14 6.29 -6.75
C GLY A 35 -8.44 5.07 -6.16
N GLY A 36 -7.13 4.92 -6.36
CA GLY A 36 -6.37 3.72 -6.01
C GLY A 36 -6.45 2.59 -7.04
N ASP A 37 -7.22 2.77 -8.12
CA ASP A 37 -7.38 1.77 -9.19
C ASP A 37 -6.08 1.63 -10.00
N TYR A 38 -5.77 0.41 -10.43
CA TYR A 38 -4.67 0.13 -11.35
C TYR A 38 -4.99 -1.01 -12.30
N TRP A 39 -4.25 -1.04 -13.41
CA TRP A 39 -4.26 -2.14 -14.37
C TRP A 39 -2.83 -2.50 -14.72
N ARG A 40 -2.53 -3.80 -14.71
CA ARG A 40 -1.24 -4.33 -15.12
C ARG A 40 -1.42 -5.48 -16.10
N LEU A 41 -1.03 -5.24 -17.35
CA LEU A 41 -1.04 -6.27 -18.39
C LEU A 41 0.04 -7.31 -18.10
N LEU A 42 -0.38 -8.58 -18.08
CA LEU A 42 0.46 -9.74 -17.86
C LEU A 42 -0.08 -10.91 -18.70
N THR A 43 0.81 -11.78 -19.14
CA THR A 43 0.46 -13.07 -19.72
C THR A 43 -0.07 -14.02 -18.65
N PRO A 44 -0.73 -15.14 -19.01
CA PRO A 44 -1.07 -16.18 -18.04
C PRO A 44 0.16 -16.67 -17.25
N GLY A 45 0.00 -16.85 -15.95
CA GLY A 45 1.09 -17.19 -15.05
C GLY A 45 0.78 -16.89 -13.58
N ASP A 46 1.64 -17.37 -12.70
CA ASP A 46 1.62 -17.07 -11.27
C ASP A 46 2.61 -15.94 -10.98
N TYR A 47 2.12 -14.82 -10.45
CA TYR A 47 2.94 -13.65 -10.16
C TYR A 47 2.96 -13.31 -8.68
N VAL A 48 4.12 -12.89 -8.18
CA VAL A 48 4.26 -12.25 -6.87
C VAL A 48 4.22 -10.74 -7.08
N VAL A 49 3.21 -10.09 -6.53
CA VAL A 49 2.91 -8.67 -6.77
C VAL A 49 3.04 -7.92 -5.45
N THR A 50 3.77 -6.80 -5.47
CA THR A 50 3.97 -5.94 -4.30
C THR A 50 3.37 -4.56 -4.56
N ALA A 51 2.49 -4.11 -3.69
CA ALA A 51 2.01 -2.74 -3.64
C ALA A 51 2.78 -1.94 -2.58
N SER A 52 3.19 -0.72 -2.92
CA SER A 52 3.90 0.20 -2.02
C SER A 52 3.45 1.63 -2.22
N ALA A 53 3.50 2.44 -1.16
CA ALA A 53 3.16 3.86 -1.22
C ALA A 53 3.92 4.62 -0.12
N GLU A 54 4.22 5.90 -0.35
CA GLU A 54 4.90 6.72 0.65
C GLU A 54 4.10 6.77 1.96
N GLY A 55 4.76 6.55 3.08
CA GLY A 55 4.12 6.59 4.41
C GLY A 55 3.37 5.31 4.78
N TYR A 56 3.32 4.31 3.90
CA TYR A 56 2.69 3.01 4.14
C TYR A 56 3.71 1.87 4.25
N HIS A 57 3.31 0.80 4.92
CA HIS A 57 3.99 -0.49 4.80
C HIS A 57 3.59 -1.17 3.49
N THR A 58 4.55 -1.79 2.82
CA THR A 58 4.31 -2.55 1.60
C THR A 58 3.49 -3.80 1.88
N ALA A 59 2.73 -4.26 0.89
CA ALA A 59 2.00 -5.52 0.94
C ALA A 59 2.28 -6.35 -0.32
N THR A 60 2.56 -7.64 -0.13
CA THR A 60 2.90 -8.58 -1.21
C THR A 60 1.90 -9.72 -1.25
N ARG A 61 1.47 -10.13 -2.44
CA ARG A 61 0.48 -11.19 -2.65
C ARG A 61 0.79 -11.97 -3.93
N SER A 62 0.32 -13.22 -3.98
CA SER A 62 0.33 -14.01 -5.21
C SER A 62 -0.96 -13.76 -6.01
N CYS A 63 -0.83 -13.43 -7.30
CA CYS A 63 -1.94 -13.21 -8.21
C CYS A 63 -1.75 -14.07 -9.47
N ARG A 64 -2.72 -14.97 -9.72
CA ARG A 64 -2.68 -15.93 -10.82
C ARG A 64 -3.50 -15.40 -11.99
N VAL A 65 -2.84 -15.16 -13.12
CA VAL A 65 -3.50 -14.78 -14.38
C VAL A 65 -3.83 -16.05 -15.15
N THR A 66 -5.12 -16.27 -15.43
CA THR A 66 -5.63 -17.42 -16.19
C THR A 66 -5.79 -17.06 -17.68
N PHE A 67 -6.21 -18.03 -18.49
CA PHE A 67 -6.55 -17.82 -19.90
C PHE A 67 -7.96 -17.22 -20.11
N GLU A 68 -8.68 -16.94 -19.02
CA GLU A 68 -10.04 -16.41 -19.07
C GLU A 68 -10.07 -14.94 -19.54
N GLU A 69 -11.22 -14.51 -20.03
CA GLU A 69 -11.41 -13.14 -20.46
C GLU A 69 -11.44 -12.17 -19.28
N GLY A 70 -10.77 -11.03 -19.44
CA GLY A 70 -10.73 -9.95 -18.45
C GLY A 70 -9.47 -9.94 -17.57
N PRO A 71 -9.31 -8.91 -16.74
CA PRO A 71 -8.24 -8.86 -15.74
C PRO A 71 -8.62 -9.62 -14.46
N VAL A 72 -7.65 -10.30 -13.87
CA VAL A 72 -7.82 -10.98 -12.58
C VAL A 72 -7.77 -9.96 -11.43
N PRO A 73 -8.74 -9.95 -10.49
CA PRO A 73 -8.70 -9.07 -9.33
C PRO A 73 -7.50 -9.32 -8.41
N CYS A 74 -6.74 -8.28 -8.10
CA CYS A 74 -5.56 -8.32 -7.24
C CYS A 74 -5.51 -7.06 -6.34
N ASN A 75 -6.35 -7.02 -5.31
CA ASN A 75 -6.51 -5.83 -4.45
C ASN A 75 -5.50 -5.81 -3.28
N PHE A 76 -5.19 -4.61 -2.79
CA PHE A 76 -4.28 -4.41 -1.67
C PHE A 76 -4.86 -3.46 -0.63
N HIS A 77 -4.61 -3.76 0.64
CA HIS A 77 -4.83 -2.86 1.76
C HIS A 77 -3.48 -2.55 2.41
N LEU A 78 -3.06 -1.29 2.36
CA LEU A 78 -1.81 -0.84 2.94
C LEU A 78 -2.06 -0.23 4.32
N THR A 79 -1.18 -0.54 5.27
CA THR A 79 -1.24 0.02 6.62
C THR A 79 -0.26 1.18 6.74
N LYS A 80 -0.71 2.33 7.24
CA LYS A 80 0.18 3.47 7.50
C LYS A 80 1.29 3.10 8.48
N THR A 81 2.49 3.60 8.21
CA THR A 81 3.60 3.50 9.16
C THR A 81 3.29 4.27 10.45
N PRO A 82 3.89 3.90 11.60
CA PRO A 82 3.73 4.66 12.83
C PRO A 82 4.11 6.15 12.69
N LYS A 83 5.14 6.45 11.88
CA LYS A 83 5.56 7.82 11.57
C LYS A 83 4.48 8.58 10.82
N GLN A 84 3.87 7.97 9.80
CA GLN A 84 2.80 8.59 9.03
C GLN A 84 1.55 8.81 9.88
N ARG A 85 1.12 7.80 10.65
CA ARG A 85 0.02 7.94 11.61
C ARG A 85 0.25 9.08 12.60
N LEU A 86 1.47 9.19 13.15
CA LEU A 86 1.81 10.28 14.07
C LEU A 86 1.75 11.65 13.37
N ARG A 87 2.27 11.77 12.15
CA ARG A 87 2.21 13.03 11.37
C ARG A 87 0.77 13.49 11.17
N GLU A 88 -0.11 12.58 10.78
CA GLU A 88 -1.53 12.88 10.57
C GLU A 88 -2.25 13.27 11.87
N LEU A 89 -1.99 12.56 12.97
CA LEU A 89 -2.55 12.90 14.28
C LEU A 89 -2.12 14.30 14.74
N LEU A 90 -0.84 14.65 14.56
CA LEU A 90 -0.33 15.98 14.89
C LEU A 90 -0.95 17.06 14.00
N ALA A 91 -1.09 16.80 12.70
CA ALA A 91 -1.73 17.72 11.75
C ALA A 91 -3.22 17.93 12.05
N ALA A 92 -3.92 16.89 12.50
CA ALA A 92 -5.33 16.94 12.89
C ALA A 92 -5.55 17.58 14.28
N GLY A 93 -4.50 18.01 14.99
CA GLY A 93 -4.58 18.53 16.35
C GLY A 93 -5.01 17.48 17.39
N ALA A 94 -4.92 16.19 17.06
CA ALA A 94 -5.27 15.10 17.96
C ALA A 94 -4.23 14.94 19.07
N LYS A 95 -4.68 14.60 20.29
CA LYS A 95 -3.76 14.26 21.38
C LYS A 95 -2.95 13.04 20.98
N VAL A 96 -1.62 13.14 21.10
CA VAL A 96 -0.70 12.05 20.80
C VAL A 96 -1.07 10.80 21.62
N PRO A 97 -1.27 9.64 20.98
CA PRO A 97 -1.56 8.38 21.65
C PRO A 97 -0.57 8.05 22.78
N PRO A 98 -1.03 7.50 23.91
CA PRO A 98 -0.19 7.27 25.10
C PRO A 98 1.04 6.39 24.84
N ASP A 99 0.92 5.40 23.96
CA ASP A 99 1.97 4.49 23.53
C ASP A 99 3.08 5.22 22.76
N LEU A 100 2.71 6.13 21.85
CA LEU A 100 3.65 6.96 21.09
C LEU A 100 4.33 8.00 21.98
N ARG A 101 3.57 8.60 22.91
CA ARG A 101 4.10 9.55 23.89
C ARG A 101 5.19 8.92 24.75
N ARG A 102 4.95 7.72 25.29
CA ARG A 102 5.96 6.97 26.08
C ARG A 102 7.23 6.68 25.27
N ARG A 103 7.09 6.40 23.96
CA ARG A 103 8.24 6.11 23.09
C ARG A 103 9.07 7.37 22.79
N LEU A 104 8.41 8.51 22.58
CA LEU A 104 9.08 9.82 22.42
C LEU A 104 9.80 10.27 23.69
N GLU A 105 9.20 10.05 24.86
CA GLU A 105 9.82 10.37 26.16
C GLU A 105 11.10 9.55 26.40
N ARG A 106 11.10 8.25 26.04
CA ARG A 106 12.31 7.39 26.13
C ARG A 106 13.44 7.86 25.22
N LEU A 107 13.13 8.34 24.01
CA LEU A 107 14.13 8.84 23.07
C LEU A 107 14.73 10.19 23.51
N ARG A 108 13.97 11.00 24.25
CA ARG A 108 14.44 12.29 24.80
C ARG A 108 15.32 12.15 26.04
N GLY A 109 15.21 11.03 26.77
CA GLY A 109 16.01 10.78 27.98
C GLY A 109 17.36 10.10 27.75
N GLN A 110 17.80 9.94 26.50
CA GLN A 110 19.08 9.31 26.13
C GLN A 110 20.14 10.30 25.63
N ASN A 111 19.95 11.61 25.89
CA ASN A 111 20.87 12.67 25.50
C ASN A 111 21.29 13.49 26.72
#